data_AF-A0A1H3ILY7-F1
#
_entry.id   AF-A0A1H3ILY7-F1
#
_cell.length_a   1.000
_cell.length_b   1.000
_cell.length_c   1.000
_cell.angle_alpha   90.00
_cell.angle_beta   90.00
_cell.angle_gamma   90.00
#
_symmetry.space_group_name_H-M   'P 1'
#
loop_
_entity.id
_entity.type
_entity.pdbx_description
1 polymer ?
#
loop_
_entity_poly.entity_id
_entity_poly.type
_entity_poly.pdbx_seq_one_letter_code
_entity_poly.pdbx_strand_id
1 'polypeptide(L)'
;MRLSLVRYLQWVFPVLLRAEDGYVIYDRYKYRSERDLIVVLYSNFLALPDSYYCERGFDKVWALVDSIADEDLLFHELGNEVAGIAWRQGFVGRLDRILIARENAADEYYWSLRSGSELALMKFALRYMGKFKDMIYGGSMKSLIQSFHDKKREEFIRRYRLVNPERAEILDECKTEGECDKFLKNDKGFMQVLRQRLMDVGKFESIDYLTGADLGK
;
A
#
# COMPACT_ATOMS: atom_id res chain seq x y z
N MET A 1 -20.19 -10.46 -8.72
CA MET A 1 -19.72 -9.95 -7.41
C MET A 1 -18.20 -9.95 -7.39
N ARG A 2 -17.57 -8.86 -6.93
CA ARG A 2 -16.10 -8.75 -6.90
C ARG A 2 -15.50 -9.52 -5.73
N LEU A 3 -14.40 -10.24 -6.01
CA LEU A 3 -13.65 -10.95 -4.99
C LEU A 3 -13.10 -10.01 -3.91
N SER A 4 -12.67 -8.79 -4.27
CA SER A 4 -12.19 -7.78 -3.32
C SER A 4 -13.23 -7.42 -2.26
N LEU A 5 -14.49 -7.20 -2.68
CA LEU A 5 -15.60 -6.96 -1.78
C LEU A 5 -15.85 -8.17 -0.88
N VAL A 6 -15.84 -9.39 -1.43
CA VAL A 6 -16.00 -10.61 -0.63
C VAL A 6 -14.91 -10.74 0.43
N ARG A 7 -13.65 -10.49 0.08
CA ARG A 7 -12.53 -10.50 1.04
C ARG A 7 -12.69 -9.45 2.13
N TYR A 8 -13.16 -8.26 1.76
CA TYR A 8 -13.49 -7.22 2.72
C TYR A 8 -14.62 -7.65 3.67
N LEU A 9 -15.72 -8.19 3.14
CA LEU A 9 -16.84 -8.67 3.97
C LEU A 9 -16.43 -9.82 4.89
N GLN A 10 -15.53 -10.72 4.47
CA GLN A 10 -14.94 -11.75 5.34
C GLN A 10 -14.01 -11.18 6.43
N TRP A 11 -13.47 -9.98 6.23
CA TRP A 11 -12.69 -9.28 7.25
C TRP A 11 -13.59 -8.52 8.23
N VAL A 12 -14.72 -8.00 7.76
CA VAL A 12 -15.70 -7.31 8.60
C VAL A 12 -16.53 -8.28 9.42
N PHE A 13 -17.09 -9.30 8.78
CA PHE A 13 -18.01 -10.24 9.40
C PHE A 13 -17.29 -11.55 9.68
N PRO A 14 -17.45 -12.15 10.87
CA PRO A 14 -16.81 -13.41 11.23
C PRO A 14 -17.52 -14.61 10.57
N VAL A 15 -17.62 -14.60 9.24
CA VAL A 15 -18.33 -15.60 8.44
C VAL A 15 -17.48 -16.16 7.31
N LEU A 16 -17.84 -17.35 6.86
CA LEU A 16 -17.25 -17.96 5.67
C LEU A 16 -18.13 -17.66 4.45
N LEU A 17 -17.63 -16.80 3.56
CA LEU A 17 -18.21 -16.55 2.25
C LEU A 17 -17.50 -17.43 1.20
N ARG A 18 -18.26 -18.23 0.45
CA ARG A 18 -17.72 -18.96 -0.71
C ARG A 18 -18.05 -18.20 -1.97
N ALA A 19 -17.03 -17.65 -2.62
CA ALA A 19 -17.18 -17.02 -3.93
C ALA A 19 -17.16 -18.09 -5.02
N GLU A 20 -18.16 -18.06 -5.88
CA GLU A 20 -18.26 -18.87 -7.10
C GLU A 20 -18.52 -17.93 -8.29
N ASP A 21 -18.45 -18.46 -9.52
CA ASP A 21 -18.64 -17.65 -10.72
C ASP A 21 -20.04 -17.01 -10.74
N GLY A 22 -20.07 -15.69 -10.56
CA GLY A 22 -21.28 -14.87 -10.60
C GLY A 22 -22.09 -14.78 -9.30
N TYR A 23 -21.73 -15.48 -8.22
CA TYR A 23 -22.45 -15.37 -6.93
C TYR A 23 -21.58 -15.73 -5.71
N VAL A 24 -22.09 -15.40 -4.53
CA VAL A 24 -21.50 -15.79 -3.24
C VAL A 24 -22.48 -16.63 -2.46
N ILE A 25 -22.00 -17.73 -1.89
CA ILE A 25 -22.79 -18.56 -0.98
C ILE A 25 -22.56 -18.10 0.45
N TYR A 26 -23.67 -17.78 1.13
CA TYR A 26 -23.74 -17.50 2.56
C TYR A 26 -24.99 -18.16 3.13
N ASP A 27 -24.84 -18.88 4.24
CA ASP A 27 -25.90 -19.63 4.91
C ASP A 27 -26.80 -20.48 3.97
N ARG A 28 -26.18 -21.23 3.05
CA ARG A 28 -26.85 -22.07 2.02
C ARG A 28 -27.62 -21.30 0.93
N TYR A 29 -27.69 -19.97 1.00
CA TYR A 29 -28.28 -19.11 -0.03
C TYR A 29 -27.23 -18.57 -1.00
N LYS A 30 -27.65 -18.32 -2.24
CA LYS A 30 -26.80 -17.74 -3.30
C LYS A 30 -27.14 -16.26 -3.49
N TYR A 31 -26.14 -15.40 -3.32
CA TYR A 31 -26.26 -13.95 -3.48
C TYR A 31 -25.55 -13.49 -4.75
N ARG A 32 -26.30 -12.88 -5.68
CA ARG A 32 -25.76 -12.28 -6.90
C ARG A 32 -25.51 -10.77 -6.74
N SER A 33 -26.39 -10.11 -5.98
CA SER A 33 -26.29 -8.68 -5.66
C SER A 33 -25.31 -8.43 -4.52
N GLU A 34 -24.45 -7.42 -4.71
CA GLU A 34 -23.55 -6.93 -3.67
C GLU A 34 -24.34 -6.29 -2.52
N ARG A 35 -25.39 -5.53 -2.85
CA ARG A 35 -26.31 -4.93 -1.88
C ARG A 35 -26.97 -5.97 -0.98
N ASP A 36 -27.61 -6.97 -1.57
CA ASP A 36 -28.37 -7.97 -0.80
C ASP A 36 -27.47 -8.73 0.18
N LEU A 37 -26.24 -9.06 -0.26
CA LEU A 37 -25.27 -9.70 0.60
C LEU A 37 -24.83 -8.78 1.76
N ILE A 38 -24.59 -7.50 1.50
CA ILE A 38 -24.21 -6.54 2.56
C ILE A 38 -25.36 -6.39 3.57
N VAL A 39 -26.59 -6.22 3.10
CA VAL A 39 -27.79 -6.05 3.94
C VAL A 39 -28.02 -7.27 4.83
N VAL A 40 -27.93 -8.49 4.27
CA VAL A 40 -28.15 -9.70 5.07
C VAL A 40 -27.03 -9.93 6.09
N LEU A 41 -25.77 -9.62 5.73
CA LEU A 41 -24.66 -9.72 6.66
C LEU A 41 -24.82 -8.70 7.79
N TYR A 42 -25.08 -7.44 7.47
CA TYR A 42 -25.27 -6.43 8.50
C TYR A 42 -26.43 -6.77 9.44
N SER A 43 -27.57 -7.21 8.89
CA SER A 43 -28.74 -7.63 9.68
C SER A 43 -28.43 -8.78 10.65
N ASN A 44 -27.64 -9.76 10.23
CA ASN A 44 -27.27 -10.90 11.06
C ASN A 44 -26.24 -10.57 12.15
N PHE A 45 -25.55 -9.44 12.01
CA PHE A 45 -24.48 -9.00 12.93
C PHE A 45 -24.78 -7.64 13.59
N LEU A 46 -26.05 -7.21 13.63
CA LEU A 46 -26.49 -5.94 14.26
C LEU A 46 -26.06 -5.78 15.72
N ALA A 47 -25.79 -6.88 16.42
CA ALA A 47 -25.36 -6.87 17.82
C ALA A 47 -23.91 -6.37 18.02
N LEU A 48 -23.11 -6.22 16.96
CA LEU A 48 -21.75 -5.66 17.06
C LEU A 48 -21.81 -4.13 17.29
N PRO A 49 -20.91 -3.56 18.10
CA PRO A 49 -20.94 -2.14 18.42
C PRO A 49 -20.53 -1.26 17.22
N ASP A 50 -21.05 -0.04 17.13
CA ASP A 50 -20.73 0.89 16.04
C ASP A 50 -19.23 1.13 15.86
N SER A 51 -18.47 1.18 16.96
CA SER A 51 -17.01 1.33 16.93
C SER A 51 -16.34 0.21 16.13
N TYR A 52 -16.85 -1.02 16.20
CA TYR A 52 -16.35 -2.16 15.44
C TYR A 52 -16.44 -1.92 13.93
N TYR A 53 -17.56 -1.35 13.48
CA TYR A 53 -17.84 -1.05 12.08
C TYR A 53 -17.04 0.16 11.59
N CYS A 54 -16.99 1.24 12.39
CA CYS A 54 -16.22 2.44 12.08
C CYS A 54 -14.72 2.15 11.95
N GLU A 55 -14.13 1.35 12.84
CA GLU A 55 -12.72 0.93 12.75
C GLU A 55 -12.40 0.20 11.45
N ARG A 56 -13.42 -0.49 10.89
CA ARG A 56 -13.32 -1.25 9.64
C ARG A 56 -13.79 -0.47 8.42
N GLY A 57 -14.19 0.79 8.58
CA GLY A 57 -14.74 1.64 7.53
C GLY A 57 -16.05 1.12 6.94
N PHE A 58 -16.77 0.25 7.65
CA PHE A 58 -18.01 -0.34 7.15
C PHE A 58 -19.15 0.67 7.14
N ASP A 59 -19.11 1.68 8.02
CA ASP A 59 -19.98 2.86 7.99
C ASP A 59 -20.05 3.51 6.61
N LYS A 60 -18.91 3.64 5.93
CA LYS A 60 -18.82 4.21 4.58
C LYS A 60 -19.42 3.29 3.53
N VAL A 61 -19.15 1.99 3.63
CA VAL A 61 -19.73 0.98 2.73
C VAL A 61 -21.25 0.94 2.89
N TRP A 62 -21.74 1.00 4.12
CA TRP A 62 -23.17 1.03 4.43
C TRP A 62 -23.82 2.30 3.88
N ALA A 63 -23.17 3.46 4.02
CA ALA A 63 -23.67 4.71 3.46
C ALA A 63 -23.83 4.66 1.93
N LEU A 64 -22.92 3.97 1.21
CA LEU A 64 -23.06 3.76 -0.24
C LEU A 64 -24.27 2.88 -0.57
N VAL A 65 -24.45 1.78 0.19
CA VAL A 65 -25.59 0.87 0.05
C VAL A 65 -26.92 1.59 0.29
N ASP A 66 -26.98 2.53 1.23
CA ASP A 66 -28.19 3.28 1.54
C ASP A 66 -28.47 4.40 0.51
N SER A 67 -27.43 5.07 0.01
CA SER A 67 -27.58 6.30 -0.78
C SER A 67 -27.59 6.12 -2.30
N ILE A 68 -27.00 5.04 -2.83
CA ILE A 68 -26.92 4.81 -4.28
C ILE A 68 -28.00 3.81 -4.68
N ALA A 69 -28.89 4.20 -5.59
CA ALA A 69 -29.94 3.32 -6.11
C ALA A 69 -29.49 2.53 -7.36
N ASP A 70 -28.61 3.11 -8.19
CA ASP A 70 -28.08 2.50 -9.40
C ASP A 70 -27.05 1.41 -9.04
N GLU A 71 -27.30 0.16 -9.43
CA GLU A 71 -26.45 -0.98 -9.08
C GLU A 71 -25.08 -0.96 -9.77
N ASP A 72 -24.97 -0.40 -10.98
CA ASP A 72 -23.69 -0.30 -11.69
C ASP A 72 -22.82 0.78 -11.05
N LEU A 73 -23.43 1.92 -10.67
CA LEU A 73 -22.74 2.95 -9.91
C LEU A 73 -22.34 2.44 -8.52
N LEU A 74 -23.25 1.75 -7.82
CA LEU A 74 -22.96 1.15 -6.51
C LEU A 74 -21.80 0.17 -6.64
N PHE A 75 -21.79 -0.64 -7.69
CA PHE A 75 -20.65 -1.50 -8.00
C PHE A 75 -19.39 -0.63 -8.09
N HIS A 76 -19.29 0.34 -8.97
CA HIS A 76 -18.05 1.13 -9.08
C HIS A 76 -17.60 1.79 -7.76
N GLU A 77 -18.52 2.39 -7.00
CA GLU A 77 -18.22 3.07 -5.74
C GLU A 77 -17.79 2.10 -4.62
N LEU A 78 -18.44 0.94 -4.48
CA LEU A 78 -18.04 -0.09 -3.50
C LEU A 78 -16.61 -0.56 -3.73
N GLY A 79 -16.20 -0.71 -4.99
CA GLY A 79 -14.83 -1.12 -5.34
C GLY A 79 -13.80 -0.09 -4.92
N ASN A 80 -14.08 1.18 -5.16
CA ASN A 80 -13.21 2.28 -4.77
C ASN A 80 -13.12 2.43 -3.24
N GLU A 81 -14.24 2.35 -2.53
CA GLU A 81 -14.22 2.49 -1.07
C GLU A 81 -13.50 1.32 -0.40
N VAL A 82 -13.76 0.08 -0.82
CA VAL A 82 -13.06 -1.10 -0.29
C VAL A 82 -11.55 -1.04 -0.57
N ALA A 83 -11.14 -0.64 -1.78
CA ALA A 83 -9.74 -0.45 -2.10
C ALA A 83 -9.11 0.67 -1.24
N GLY A 84 -9.84 1.76 -1.00
CA GLY A 84 -9.43 2.86 -0.14
C GLY A 84 -9.27 2.45 1.33
N ILE A 85 -10.21 1.65 1.86
CA ILE A 85 -10.11 1.07 3.21
C ILE A 85 -8.89 0.16 3.30
N ALA A 86 -8.71 -0.74 2.33
CA ALA A 86 -7.57 -1.66 2.28
C ALA A 86 -6.23 -0.91 2.21
N TRP A 87 -6.14 0.15 1.43
CA TRP A 87 -4.95 1.02 1.35
C TRP A 87 -4.66 1.69 2.69
N ARG A 88 -5.67 2.29 3.32
CA ARG A 88 -5.52 2.98 4.62
C ARG A 88 -5.09 2.02 5.72
N GLN A 89 -5.76 0.88 5.85
CA GLN A 89 -5.51 -0.09 6.93
C GLN A 89 -4.28 -0.96 6.68
N GLY A 90 -4.09 -1.38 5.42
CA GLY A 90 -3.00 -2.27 5.03
C GLY A 90 -1.65 -1.56 4.93
N PHE A 91 -1.63 -0.31 4.50
CA PHE A 91 -0.41 0.44 4.21
C PHE A 91 -0.28 1.74 5.00
N VAL A 92 -1.16 2.73 4.78
CA VAL A 92 -0.98 4.10 5.31
C VAL A 92 -0.88 4.12 6.84
N GLY A 93 -1.81 3.50 7.55
CA GLY A 93 -1.83 3.44 9.01
C GLY A 93 -0.68 2.63 9.62
N ARG A 94 0.07 1.90 8.78
CA ARG A 94 1.19 1.04 9.19
C ARG A 94 2.53 1.55 8.69
N LEU A 95 2.56 2.59 7.87
CA LEU A 95 3.75 3.04 7.16
C LEU A 95 4.89 3.35 8.12
N ASP A 96 4.67 4.17 9.15
CA ASP A 96 5.73 4.51 10.11
C ASP A 96 6.34 3.27 10.77
N ARG A 97 5.50 2.29 11.14
CA ARG A 97 5.97 1.02 11.71
C ARG A 97 6.75 0.19 10.69
N ILE A 98 6.34 0.19 9.42
CA ILE A 98 7.07 -0.49 8.34
C ILE A 98 8.46 0.14 8.17
N LEU A 99 8.53 1.47 8.11
CA LEU A 99 9.79 2.19 7.89
C LEU A 99 10.77 2.05 9.08
N ILE A 100 10.26 1.89 10.30
CA ILE A 100 11.07 1.68 11.50
C ILE A 100 11.51 0.21 11.64
N ALA A 101 10.60 -0.75 11.42
CA ALA A 101 10.82 -2.15 11.78
C ALA A 101 11.43 -3.00 10.66
N ARG A 102 11.49 -2.50 9.42
CA ARG A 102 11.98 -3.24 8.26
C ARG A 102 13.29 -2.66 7.76
N GLU A 103 14.31 -3.51 7.71
CA GLU A 103 15.60 -3.20 7.12
C GLU A 103 15.41 -2.65 5.70
N ASN A 104 16.10 -1.54 5.40
CA ASN A 104 16.11 -0.87 4.10
C ASN A 104 14.76 -0.33 3.59
N ALA A 105 13.66 -0.47 4.33
CA ALA A 105 12.35 -0.01 3.88
C ALA A 105 12.27 1.52 3.76
N ALA A 106 12.98 2.25 4.62
CA ALA A 106 13.08 3.71 4.52
C ALA A 106 13.76 4.15 3.21
N ASP A 107 14.83 3.46 2.82
CA ASP A 107 15.58 3.72 1.59
C ASP A 107 14.77 3.41 0.34
N GLU A 108 14.14 2.23 0.31
CA GLU A 108 13.31 1.79 -0.81
C GLU A 108 12.10 2.71 -0.97
N TYR A 109 11.49 3.12 0.14
CA TYR A 109 10.39 4.07 0.13
C TYR A 109 10.84 5.45 -0.33
N TYR A 110 11.98 5.96 0.16
CA TYR A 110 12.58 7.21 -0.32
C TYR A 110 12.79 7.17 -1.84
N TRP A 111 13.42 6.12 -2.35
CA TRP A 111 13.67 5.95 -3.78
C TRP A 111 12.36 5.87 -4.59
N SER A 112 11.38 5.12 -4.09
CA SER A 112 10.05 5.02 -4.71
C SER A 112 9.35 6.38 -4.82
N LEU A 113 9.47 7.22 -3.78
CA LEU A 113 8.92 8.58 -3.81
C LEU A 113 9.73 9.51 -4.72
N ARG A 114 11.06 9.43 -4.70
CA ARG A 114 11.94 10.35 -5.45
C ARG A 114 11.88 10.11 -6.96
N SER A 115 11.86 8.85 -7.38
CA SER A 115 11.76 8.45 -8.79
C SER A 115 10.45 8.88 -9.44
N GLY A 116 9.41 9.18 -8.64
CA GLY A 116 8.08 9.53 -9.14
C GLY A 116 7.35 8.34 -9.80
N SER A 117 7.83 7.11 -9.57
CA SER A 117 7.24 5.91 -10.12
C SER A 117 6.08 5.42 -9.26
N GLU A 118 4.84 5.69 -9.71
CA GLU A 118 3.62 5.14 -9.08
C GLU A 118 3.70 3.60 -8.96
N LEU A 119 4.31 2.94 -9.96
CA LEU A 119 4.47 1.48 -9.97
C LEU A 119 5.42 1.00 -8.87
N ALA A 120 6.55 1.68 -8.65
CA ALA A 120 7.50 1.31 -7.59
C ALA A 120 6.85 1.43 -6.20
N LEU A 121 6.15 2.54 -5.98
CA LEU A 121 5.41 2.76 -4.74
C LEU A 121 4.29 1.74 -4.55
N MET A 122 3.58 1.37 -5.63
CA MET A 122 2.58 0.32 -5.57
C MET A 122 3.19 -1.02 -5.15
N LYS A 123 4.31 -1.42 -5.76
CA LYS A 123 5.02 -2.66 -5.41
C LYS A 123 5.48 -2.64 -3.95
N PHE A 124 6.05 -1.51 -3.50
CA PHE A 124 6.45 -1.31 -2.11
C PHE A 124 5.25 -1.51 -1.17
N ALA A 125 4.13 -0.83 -1.42
CA ALA A 125 2.94 -0.93 -0.59
C ALA A 125 2.39 -2.37 -0.55
N LEU A 126 2.19 -3.01 -1.71
CA LEU A 126 1.65 -4.37 -1.82
C LEU A 126 2.49 -5.39 -1.04
N ARG A 127 3.82 -5.22 -0.99
CA ARG A 127 4.72 -6.09 -0.22
C ARG A 127 4.39 -6.10 1.28
N TYR A 128 3.95 -4.97 1.83
CA TYR A 128 3.72 -4.81 3.27
C TYR A 128 2.24 -4.85 3.70
N MET A 129 1.30 -4.84 2.74
CA MET A 129 -0.14 -4.85 3.01
C MET A 129 -0.68 -6.15 3.62
N GLY A 130 0.07 -7.26 3.53
CA GLY A 130 -0.37 -8.55 4.07
C GLY A 130 -1.71 -8.99 3.45
N LYS A 131 -2.68 -9.36 4.28
CA LYS A 131 -4.02 -9.81 3.83
C LYS A 131 -4.85 -8.74 3.11
N PHE A 132 -4.53 -7.45 3.30
CA PHE A 132 -5.27 -6.35 2.68
C PHE A 132 -4.97 -6.20 1.19
N LYS A 133 -3.87 -6.79 0.68
CA LYS A 133 -3.53 -6.76 -0.74
C LYS A 133 -4.63 -7.38 -1.61
N ASP A 134 -5.32 -8.41 -1.10
CA ASP A 134 -6.35 -9.14 -1.84
C ASP A 134 -7.67 -8.35 -1.93
N MET A 135 -7.81 -7.27 -1.13
CA MET A 135 -8.96 -6.36 -1.14
C MET A 135 -8.75 -5.18 -2.08
N ILE A 136 -7.53 -4.98 -2.62
CA ILE A 136 -7.18 -3.75 -3.33
C ILE A 136 -7.48 -3.80 -4.84
N TYR A 137 -7.62 -5.00 -5.40
CA TYR A 137 -7.82 -5.23 -6.84
C TYR A 137 -9.23 -4.88 -7.36
N GLY A 138 -9.94 -3.95 -6.70
CA GLY A 138 -11.31 -3.54 -7.05
C GLY A 138 -11.52 -2.06 -7.34
N GLY A 139 -10.51 -1.21 -7.12
CA GLY A 139 -10.61 0.24 -7.27
C GLY A 139 -9.44 0.86 -8.02
N SER A 140 -9.52 2.17 -8.31
CA SER A 140 -8.47 2.90 -9.00
C SER A 140 -7.22 3.07 -8.14
N MET A 141 -6.28 2.13 -8.23
CA MET A 141 -4.98 2.18 -7.53
C MET A 141 -4.22 3.48 -7.77
N LYS A 142 -4.34 4.02 -8.99
CA LYS A 142 -3.72 5.28 -9.38
C LYS A 142 -4.21 6.45 -8.52
N SER A 143 -5.53 6.58 -8.31
CA SER A 143 -6.07 7.68 -7.50
C SER A 143 -5.73 7.54 -6.01
N LEU A 144 -5.65 6.31 -5.49
CA LEU A 144 -5.22 6.03 -4.12
C LEU A 144 -3.76 6.44 -3.88
N ILE A 145 -2.88 6.12 -4.82
CA ILE A 145 -1.46 6.50 -4.75
C ILE A 145 -1.31 8.02 -4.86
N GLN A 146 -1.99 8.66 -5.82
CA GLN A 146 -1.92 10.12 -6.02
C GLN A 146 -2.42 10.89 -4.79
N SER A 147 -3.60 10.54 -4.26
CA SER A 147 -4.18 11.20 -3.09
C SER A 147 -3.33 11.07 -1.82
N PHE A 148 -2.58 9.98 -1.68
CA PHE A 148 -1.62 9.77 -0.59
C PHE A 148 -0.33 10.57 -0.79
N HIS A 149 0.19 10.57 -2.02
CA HIS A 149 1.44 11.21 -2.40
C HIS A 149 1.41 12.73 -2.21
N ASP A 150 0.34 13.39 -2.65
CA ASP A 150 0.25 14.86 -2.66
C ASP A 150 0.30 15.49 -1.27
N LYS A 151 0.02 14.73 -0.21
CA LYS A 151 -0.02 15.25 1.17
C LYS A 151 1.24 15.00 2.00
N LYS A 152 2.09 14.05 1.62
CA LYS A 152 3.16 13.53 2.50
C LYS A 152 4.52 13.31 1.83
N ARG A 153 4.58 13.31 0.49
CA ARG A 153 5.80 12.98 -0.26
C ARG A 153 6.97 13.92 0.07
N GLU A 154 6.77 15.23 -0.12
CA GLU A 154 7.83 16.22 0.07
C GLU A 154 8.34 16.26 1.52
N GLU A 155 7.42 16.15 2.48
CA GLU A 155 7.78 16.13 3.89
C GLU A 155 8.62 14.90 4.26
N PHE A 156 8.30 13.72 3.71
CA PHE A 156 9.10 12.52 3.93
C PHE A 156 10.49 12.66 3.29
N ILE A 157 10.56 13.08 2.03
CA ILE A 157 11.83 13.27 1.30
C ILE A 157 12.74 14.24 2.07
N ARG A 158 12.17 15.37 2.54
CA ARG A 158 12.89 16.38 3.32
C ARG A 158 13.44 15.81 4.63
N ARG A 159 12.61 15.10 5.40
CA ARG A 159 13.04 14.49 6.68
C ARG A 159 14.09 13.39 6.46
N TYR A 160 13.92 12.57 5.44
CA TYR A 160 14.86 11.50 5.11
C TYR A 160 16.24 12.07 4.79
N ARG A 161 16.32 13.10 3.94
CA ARG A 161 17.57 13.78 3.58
C ARG A 161 18.28 14.42 4.77
N LEU A 162 17.51 14.95 5.73
CA LEU A 162 18.07 15.55 6.94
C LEU A 162 18.70 14.50 7.87
N VAL A 163 18.17 13.28 7.88
CA VAL A 163 18.66 12.20 8.75
C VAL A 163 19.74 11.34 8.07
N ASN A 164 19.64 11.15 6.76
CA ASN A 164 20.55 10.29 5.98
C ASN A 164 21.00 10.98 4.67
N PRO A 165 21.76 12.09 4.74
CA PRO A 165 22.11 12.88 3.56
C PRO A 165 22.93 12.10 2.53
N GLU A 166 23.95 11.37 2.96
CA GLU A 166 24.82 10.58 2.07
C GLU A 166 24.04 9.44 1.41
N ARG A 167 23.21 8.75 2.19
CA ARG A 167 22.37 7.65 1.69
C ARG A 167 21.35 8.15 0.66
N ALA A 168 20.79 9.35 0.86
CA ALA A 168 19.89 9.97 -0.10
C ALA A 168 20.60 10.32 -1.41
N GLU A 169 21.82 10.85 -1.34
CA GLU A 169 22.64 11.16 -2.51
C GLU A 169 23.00 9.93 -3.35
N ILE A 170 23.28 8.80 -2.69
CA ILE A 170 23.54 7.50 -3.33
C ILE A 170 22.27 6.97 -4.01
N LEU A 171 21.13 7.03 -3.31
CA LEU A 171 19.85 6.59 -3.85
C LEU A 171 19.38 7.47 -5.03
N ASP A 172 19.72 8.76 -5.03
CA ASP A 172 19.45 9.66 -6.16
C ASP A 172 20.19 9.22 -7.44
N GLU A 173 21.34 8.53 -7.32
CA GLU A 173 22.09 7.98 -8.48
C GLU A 173 21.57 6.61 -8.96
N CYS A 174 20.65 6.00 -8.21
CA CYS A 174 19.96 4.77 -8.63
C CYS A 174 18.84 5.13 -9.61
N LYS A 175 19.04 4.89 -10.91
CA LYS A 175 18.12 5.31 -11.98
C LYS A 175 16.95 4.35 -12.20
N THR A 176 17.07 3.11 -11.72
CA THR A 176 16.06 2.06 -11.94
C THR A 176 15.77 1.29 -10.66
N GLU A 177 14.62 0.61 -10.62
CA GLU A 177 14.24 -0.29 -9.51
C GLU A 177 15.29 -1.36 -9.28
N GLY A 178 15.85 -1.93 -10.36
CA GLY A 178 16.90 -2.93 -10.27
C GLY A 178 18.24 -2.37 -9.75
N GLU A 179 18.53 -1.09 -9.98
CA GLU A 179 19.70 -0.43 -9.40
C GLU A 179 19.50 -0.17 -7.90
N CYS A 180 18.32 0.30 -7.50
CA CYS A 180 17.97 0.43 -6.08
C CYS A 180 18.09 -0.93 -5.37
N ASP A 181 17.49 -1.99 -5.93
CA ASP A 181 17.57 -3.35 -5.36
C ASP A 181 19.02 -3.85 -5.21
N LYS A 182 19.88 -3.58 -6.19
CA LYS A 182 21.31 -3.94 -6.14
C LYS A 182 22.04 -3.18 -5.04
N PHE A 183 21.75 -1.89 -4.88
CA PHE A 183 22.29 -1.08 -3.78
C PHE A 183 21.85 -1.62 -2.42
N LEU A 184 20.54 -1.86 -2.22
CA LEU A 184 20.01 -2.37 -0.95
C LEU A 184 20.53 -3.77 -0.60
N LYS A 185 20.99 -4.54 -1.59
CA LYS A 185 21.60 -5.87 -1.41
C LYS A 185 23.13 -5.84 -1.34
N ASN A 186 23.76 -4.67 -1.37
CA ASN A 186 25.21 -4.49 -1.40
C ASN A 186 25.90 -5.29 -2.54
N ASP A 187 25.33 -5.26 -3.74
CA ASP A 187 25.90 -5.94 -4.91
C ASP A 187 27.27 -5.35 -5.29
N LYS A 188 28.35 -6.10 -5.07
CA LYS A 188 29.73 -5.62 -5.22
C LYS A 188 30.03 -5.01 -6.59
N GLY A 189 29.48 -5.58 -7.66
CA GLY A 189 29.67 -5.08 -9.02
C GLY A 189 28.97 -3.73 -9.21
N PHE A 190 27.74 -3.61 -8.72
CA PHE A 190 27.00 -2.35 -8.76
C PHE A 190 27.60 -1.27 -7.86
N MET A 191 28.13 -1.61 -6.69
CA MET A 191 28.77 -0.64 -5.80
C MET A 191 29.99 0.04 -6.46
N GLN A 192 30.75 -0.67 -7.29
CA GLN A 192 31.85 -0.08 -8.07
C GLN A 192 31.32 0.92 -9.11
N VAL A 193 30.24 0.55 -9.83
CA VAL A 193 29.59 1.44 -10.80
C VAL A 193 29.05 2.70 -10.11
N LEU A 194 28.42 2.53 -8.93
CA LEU A 194 27.83 3.61 -8.16
C LEU A 194 28.91 4.57 -7.64
N ARG A 195 30.05 4.03 -7.16
CA ARG A 195 31.21 4.82 -6.76
C ARG A 195 31.73 5.68 -7.90
N GLN A 196 31.89 5.11 -9.10
CA GLN A 196 32.35 5.88 -10.26
C GLN A 196 31.36 7.00 -10.60
N ARG A 197 30.05 6.71 -10.62
CA ARG A 197 29.02 7.73 -10.89
C ARG A 197 29.07 8.87 -9.88
N LEU A 198 29.20 8.55 -8.58
CA LEU A 198 29.33 9.56 -7.52
C LEU A 198 30.59 10.42 -7.69
N MET A 199 31.70 9.82 -8.15
CA MET A 199 32.94 10.57 -8.46
C MET A 199 32.71 11.55 -9.61
N ASP A 200 32.05 11.07 -10.67
CA ASP A 200 31.78 11.87 -11.87
C ASP A 200 30.87 13.08 -11.57
N VAL A 201 29.99 12.98 -10.56
CA VAL A 201 29.13 14.09 -10.10
C VAL A 201 29.65 14.85 -8.89
N GLY A 202 30.87 14.55 -8.42
CA GLY A 202 31.54 15.27 -7.32
C GLY A 202 30.96 15.04 -5.92
N LYS A 203 30.25 13.92 -5.69
CA LYS A 203 29.65 13.55 -4.39
C LYS A 203 30.62 12.73 -3.53
N PHE A 204 31.72 13.36 -3.10
CA PHE A 204 32.83 12.70 -2.40
C PHE A 204 32.45 12.17 -1.01
N GLU A 205 31.63 12.88 -0.24
CA GLU A 205 31.20 12.46 1.11
C GLU A 205 30.36 11.17 1.07
N SER A 206 29.53 11.02 0.04
CA SER A 206 28.76 9.80 -0.22
C SER A 206 29.64 8.61 -0.61
N ILE A 207 30.78 8.84 -1.28
CA ILE A 207 31.75 7.80 -1.58
C ILE A 207 32.41 7.32 -0.29
N ASP A 208 32.80 8.24 0.59
CA ASP A 208 33.40 7.91 1.88
C ASP A 208 32.43 7.08 2.72
N TYR A 209 31.14 7.42 2.74
CA TYR A 209 30.09 6.60 3.37
C TYR A 209 30.01 5.18 2.78
N LEU A 210 30.08 5.03 1.44
CA LEU A 210 30.08 3.71 0.79
C LEU A 210 31.31 2.86 1.13
N THR A 211 32.45 3.50 1.36
CA THR A 211 33.71 2.83 1.70
C THR A 211 33.96 2.69 3.20
N GLY A 212 33.28 3.49 4.02
CA GLY A 212 33.46 3.60 5.47
C GLY A 212 32.93 2.42 6.27
N ALA A 213 32.20 1.50 5.64
CA ALA A 213 31.91 0.18 6.23
C ALA A 213 33.21 -0.64 6.50
N ASP A 214 34.36 -0.23 5.95
CA ASP A 214 35.66 -0.89 6.11
C ASP A 214 36.73 0.00 6.81
N LEU A 215 36.35 1.14 7.39
CA LEU A 215 37.28 2.04 8.09
C LEU A 215 36.83 2.43 9.52
N GLY A 216 36.48 1.41 10.32
CA GLY A 216 36.77 1.43 11.76
C GLY A 216 35.61 1.56 12.74
N LYS A 217 35.29 0.44 13.41
CA LYS A 217 35.67 0.20 14.82
C LYS A 217 35.75 -1.28 15.12
#